data_AF-A0A376LGG9-F1
#
_entry.id   AF-A0A376LGG9-F1
#
_cell.length_a   1.000
_cell.length_b   1.000
_cell.length_c   1.000
_cell.angle_alpha   90.00
_cell.angle_beta   90.00
_cell.angle_gamma   90.00
#
_symmetry.space_group_name_H-M   'P 1'
#
loop_
_entity.id
_entity.type
_entity.pdbx_description
1 polymer ?
#
loop_
_entity_poly.entity_id
_entity_poly.type
_entity_poly.pdbx_seq_one_letter_code
_entity_poly.pdbx_strand_id
1 'polypeptide(L)'
;MRHVLSRMALQLEGQTALLFRLARAWDRRADAKEALWARLFTPAAKFVICKRGMPFVAEAMEVLGGIGYCEESELPRLYREMPVNSIWEGSGNIMCLDVLRVLNKQAGVYDLLSEAFVEVKGQDRYFDRAVRRLQQQLRKPAEELGREITHQLFLLGCGAQMLKYASPPMAQAWCQVMLDTRGGVRLSEQIQNDLLLRATGGVCV
;
A
#
# COMPACT_ATOMS: atom_id res chain seq x y z
N MET A 1 -9.54 -16.46 13.62
CA MET A 1 -8.18 -15.94 13.34
C MET A 1 -7.79 -15.93 11.86
N ARG A 2 -8.20 -16.92 11.05
CA ARG A 2 -7.95 -16.95 9.58
C ARG A 2 -8.24 -15.64 8.85
N HIS A 3 -9.38 -14.99 9.15
CA HIS A 3 -9.76 -13.73 8.50
C HIS A 3 -8.80 -12.57 8.81
N VAL A 4 -8.27 -12.49 10.03
CA VAL A 4 -7.26 -11.48 10.43
C VAL A 4 -5.98 -11.66 9.61
N LEU A 5 -5.42 -12.87 9.64
CA LEU A 5 -4.21 -13.22 8.88
C LEU A 5 -4.41 -13.03 7.38
N SER A 6 -5.59 -13.37 6.85
CA SER A 6 -5.91 -13.16 5.43
C SER A 6 -5.92 -11.67 5.07
N ARG A 7 -6.47 -10.80 5.92
CA ARG A 7 -6.43 -9.34 5.68
C ARG A 7 -5.00 -8.80 5.71
N MET A 8 -4.17 -9.30 6.62
CA MET A 8 -2.75 -8.95 6.68
C MET A 8 -2.01 -9.41 5.41
N ALA A 9 -2.23 -10.65 4.98
CA ALA A 9 -1.66 -11.19 3.74
C ALA A 9 -2.12 -10.38 2.51
N LEU A 10 -3.41 -10.05 2.44
CA LEU A 10 -3.96 -9.21 1.36
C LEU A 10 -3.30 -7.82 1.33
N GLN A 11 -2.99 -7.24 2.49
CA GLN A 11 -2.22 -6.00 2.57
C GLN A 11 -0.85 -6.14 1.93
N LEU A 12 -0.15 -7.24 2.25
CA LEU A 12 1.17 -7.51 1.70
C LEU A 12 1.15 -7.75 0.19
N GLU A 13 0.12 -8.38 -0.38
CA GLU A 13 0.02 -8.59 -1.84
C GLU A 13 0.10 -7.25 -2.61
N GLY A 14 -0.73 -6.27 -2.23
CA GLY A 14 -0.72 -4.96 -2.90
C GLY A 14 0.55 -4.16 -2.65
N GLN A 15 1.08 -4.20 -1.42
CA GLN A 15 2.34 -3.52 -1.08
C GLN A 15 3.52 -4.12 -1.85
N THR A 16 3.58 -5.45 -1.96
CA THR A 16 4.62 -6.17 -2.70
C THR A 16 4.54 -5.86 -4.19
N ALA A 17 3.34 -5.89 -4.78
CA ALA A 17 3.13 -5.55 -6.18
C ALA A 17 3.62 -4.12 -6.51
N LEU A 18 3.30 -3.14 -5.65
CA LEU A 18 3.78 -1.77 -5.84
C LEU A 18 5.29 -1.64 -5.64
N LEU A 19 5.87 -2.33 -4.65
CA LEU A 19 7.32 -2.29 -4.42
C LEU A 19 8.10 -2.86 -5.60
N PHE A 20 7.66 -3.96 -6.22
CA PHE A 20 8.30 -4.47 -7.45
C PHE A 20 8.11 -3.52 -8.64
N ARG A 21 6.94 -2.89 -8.78
CA ARG A 21 6.72 -1.83 -9.77
C ARG A 21 7.67 -0.64 -9.55
N LEU A 22 7.91 -0.27 -8.29
CA LEU A 22 8.81 0.81 -7.91
C LEU A 22 10.27 0.44 -8.16
N ALA A 23 10.69 -0.78 -7.85
CA ALA A 23 12.03 -1.29 -8.20
C ALA A 23 12.27 -1.21 -9.71
N ARG A 24 11.30 -1.67 -10.53
CA ARG A 24 11.36 -1.55 -11.99
C ARG A 24 11.51 -0.10 -12.46
N ALA A 25 10.85 0.86 -11.78
CA ALA A 25 10.96 2.27 -12.12
C ALA A 25 12.38 2.81 -11.88
N TRP A 26 13.00 2.39 -10.78
CA TRP A 26 14.39 2.73 -10.45
C TRP A 26 15.41 2.14 -11.43
N ASP A 27 15.18 0.92 -11.90
CA ASP A 27 16.00 0.26 -12.92
C ASP A 27 15.89 0.98 -14.28
N ARG A 28 14.74 1.59 -14.57
CA ARG A 28 14.44 2.25 -15.85
C ARG A 28 14.47 3.77 -15.78
N ARG A 29 15.17 4.36 -14.81
CA ARG A 29 15.20 5.82 -14.57
C ARG A 29 15.76 6.68 -15.72
N ALA A 30 16.28 6.07 -16.78
CA ALA A 30 16.62 6.78 -18.01
C ALA A 30 15.36 7.22 -18.79
N ASP A 31 14.24 6.52 -18.62
CA ASP A 31 12.91 6.95 -19.07
C ASP A 31 12.35 7.98 -18.08
N ALA A 32 11.97 9.16 -18.59
CA ALA A 32 11.46 10.27 -17.79
C ALA A 32 10.18 9.91 -17.01
N LYS A 33 9.29 9.09 -17.56
CA LYS A 33 8.06 8.64 -16.89
C LYS A 33 8.38 7.70 -15.73
N GLU A 34 9.33 6.79 -15.93
CA GLU A 34 9.77 5.87 -14.89
C GLU A 34 10.54 6.60 -13.78
N ALA A 35 11.39 7.57 -14.12
CA ALA A 35 12.05 8.44 -13.14
C ALA A 35 11.03 9.24 -12.30
N LEU A 36 10.00 9.80 -12.94
CA LEU A 36 8.94 10.54 -12.25
C LEU A 36 8.09 9.64 -11.36
N TRP A 37 7.77 8.42 -11.81
CA TRP A 37 7.11 7.40 -11.00
C TRP A 37 7.92 7.08 -9.74
N ALA A 38 9.21 6.79 -9.91
CA ALA A 38 10.12 6.52 -8.80
C ALA A 38 10.19 7.70 -7.82
N ARG A 39 10.29 8.94 -8.34
CA ARG A 39 10.37 10.16 -7.54
C ARG A 39 9.12 10.39 -6.68
N LEU A 40 7.93 10.07 -7.20
CA LEU A 40 6.65 10.24 -6.52
C LEU A 40 6.37 9.12 -5.52
N PHE A 41 6.52 7.85 -5.95
CA PHE A 41 6.08 6.70 -5.15
C PHE A 41 7.10 6.25 -4.11
N THR A 42 8.38 6.61 -4.21
CA THR A 42 9.37 6.30 -3.16
C THR A 42 8.98 6.90 -1.80
N PRO A 43 8.76 8.23 -1.67
CA PRO A 43 8.34 8.79 -0.39
C PRO A 43 6.95 8.32 0.04
N ALA A 44 6.02 8.10 -0.89
CA ALA A 44 4.70 7.57 -0.58
C ALA A 44 4.75 6.15 0.02
N ALA A 45 5.56 5.27 -0.58
CA ALA A 45 5.77 3.91 -0.10
C ALA A 45 6.45 3.89 1.26
N LYS A 46 7.52 4.67 1.43
CA LYS A 46 8.20 4.80 2.73
C LYS A 46 7.23 5.28 3.81
N PHE A 47 6.42 6.30 3.54
CA PHE A 47 5.45 6.79 4.52
C PHE A 47 4.46 5.70 4.93
N VAL A 48 3.74 5.10 3.99
CA VAL A 48 2.63 4.22 4.32
C VAL A 48 3.12 2.89 4.90
N ILE A 49 4.10 2.25 4.26
CA ILE A 49 4.60 0.93 4.67
C ILE A 49 5.28 1.03 6.03
N CYS A 50 6.22 1.94 6.20
CA CYS A 50 6.98 2.03 7.46
C CYS A 50 6.09 2.50 8.62
N LYS A 51 5.13 3.41 8.39
CA LYS A 51 4.20 3.84 9.44
C LYS A 51 3.26 2.71 9.88
N ARG A 52 2.91 1.79 8.98
CA ARG A 52 2.02 0.65 9.27
C ARG A 52 2.75 -0.57 9.83
N GLY A 53 4.07 -0.65 9.70
CA GLY A 53 4.88 -1.78 10.17
C GLY A 53 4.65 -2.13 11.64
N MET A 54 4.67 -1.13 12.53
CA MET A 54 4.47 -1.35 13.97
C MET A 54 3.10 -1.99 14.29
N PRO A 55 1.95 -1.39 13.90
CA PRO A 55 0.64 -2.04 14.07
C PRO A 55 0.54 -3.43 13.43
N PHE A 56 1.22 -3.66 12.30
CA PHE A 56 1.19 -4.95 11.62
C PHE A 56 1.87 -6.05 12.45
N VAL A 57 3.06 -5.77 13.02
CA VAL A 57 3.75 -6.73 13.89
C VAL A 57 3.00 -6.91 15.21
N ALA A 58 2.38 -5.85 15.74
CA ALA A 58 1.55 -5.93 16.93
C ALA A 58 0.42 -6.97 16.79
N GLU A 59 -0.31 -6.92 15.67
CA GLU A 59 -1.37 -7.88 15.36
C GLU A 59 -0.82 -9.30 15.22
N ALA A 60 0.36 -9.46 14.60
CA ALA A 60 1.02 -10.76 14.50
C ALA A 60 1.41 -11.34 15.87
N MET A 61 1.89 -10.49 16.80
CA MET A 61 2.17 -10.90 18.19
C MET A 61 0.89 -11.37 18.88
N GLU A 62 -0.20 -10.60 18.74
CA GLU A 62 -1.49 -10.93 19.36
C GLU A 62 -2.06 -12.25 18.85
N VAL A 63 -1.89 -12.56 17.56
CA VAL A 63 -2.30 -13.86 16.98
C VAL A 63 -1.63 -15.05 17.68
N LEU A 64 -0.39 -14.90 18.15
CA LEU A 64 0.32 -15.94 18.91
C LEU A 64 -0.03 -15.94 20.40
N GLY A 65 -0.69 -14.91 20.92
CA GLY A 65 -0.96 -14.74 22.34
C GLY A 65 0.32 -14.53 23.15
N GLY A 66 0.39 -15.09 24.37
CA GLY A 66 1.49 -14.85 25.31
C GLY A 66 2.88 -15.13 24.73
N ILE A 67 3.04 -16.20 23.94
CA ILE A 67 4.32 -16.55 23.31
C ILE A 67 4.78 -15.50 22.28
N GLY A 68 3.84 -14.77 21.66
CA GLY A 68 4.17 -13.67 20.76
C GLY A 68 4.76 -12.45 21.47
N TYR A 69 4.60 -12.35 22.80
CA TYR A 69 5.18 -11.29 23.63
C TYR A 69 6.52 -11.70 24.27
N CYS A 70 6.79 -13.00 24.37
CA CYS A 70 8.01 -13.56 24.92
C CYS A 70 9.20 -13.37 23.96
N GLU A 71 10.36 -12.93 24.47
CA GLU A 71 11.57 -12.63 23.67
C GLU A 71 12.20 -13.89 23.03
N GLU A 72 11.73 -15.08 23.38
CA GLU A 72 12.00 -16.34 22.68
C GLU A 72 11.35 -16.39 21.29
N SER A 73 10.30 -15.59 21.03
CA SER A 73 9.77 -15.31 19.70
C SER A 73 10.57 -14.20 19.03
N GLU A 74 10.65 -14.18 17.70
CA GLU A 74 11.27 -13.07 16.97
C GLU A 74 10.41 -11.80 16.96
N LEU A 75 9.10 -11.92 17.22
CA LEU A 75 8.14 -10.84 17.03
C LEU A 75 8.36 -9.62 17.97
N PRO A 76 8.67 -9.76 19.27
CA PRO A 76 8.96 -8.61 20.13
C PRO A 76 10.14 -7.77 19.63
N ARG A 77 11.20 -8.43 19.15
CA ARG A 77 12.35 -7.76 18.52
C ARG A 77 11.90 -6.99 17.28
N LEU A 78 11.18 -7.64 16.38
CA LEU A 78 10.66 -7.00 15.16
C LEU A 78 9.77 -5.81 15.48
N TYR A 79 8.87 -5.92 16.47
CA TYR A 79 8.01 -4.84 16.93
C TYR A 79 8.84 -3.63 17.39
N ARG A 80 9.84 -3.86 18.26
CA ARG A 80 10.74 -2.80 18.74
C ARG A 80 11.57 -2.15 17.62
N GLU A 81 11.90 -2.90 16.56
CA GLU A 81 12.64 -2.39 15.40
C GLU A 81 11.76 -1.60 14.43
N MET A 82 10.46 -1.89 14.28
CA MET A 82 9.58 -1.23 13.29
C MET A 82 9.62 0.31 13.26
N PRO A 83 9.68 1.06 14.40
CA PRO A 83 9.76 2.52 14.37
C PRO A 83 10.91 3.06 13.54
N VAL A 84 12.06 2.37 13.54
CA VAL A 84 13.29 2.89 12.94
C VAL A 84 13.08 3.20 11.46
N ASN A 85 12.34 2.35 10.75
CA ASN A 85 12.03 2.51 9.34
C ASN A 85 11.20 3.78 9.05
N SER A 86 10.36 4.19 10.00
CA SER A 86 9.48 5.36 9.88
C SER A 86 10.10 6.67 10.39
N ILE A 87 11.22 6.59 11.12
CA ILE A 87 11.92 7.72 11.73
C ILE A 87 13.20 8.05 10.95
N TRP A 88 14.00 7.03 10.66
CA TRP A 88 15.28 7.15 9.97
C TRP A 88 15.10 7.62 8.52
N GLU A 89 15.97 8.52 8.06
CA GLU A 89 16.02 9.05 6.69
C GLU A 89 14.66 9.61 6.18
N GLY A 90 14.02 10.39 7.05
CA GLY A 90 12.83 11.16 6.75
C GLY A 90 11.57 10.59 7.40
N SER A 91 11.07 11.34 8.37
CA SER A 91 9.85 11.01 9.11
C SER A 91 8.59 11.19 8.27
N GLY A 92 7.47 10.69 8.77
CA GLY A 92 6.24 10.66 7.98
C GLY A 92 5.77 12.02 7.44
N ASN A 93 5.92 13.11 8.18
CA ASN A 93 5.59 14.46 7.67
C ASN A 93 6.54 14.86 6.54
N ILE A 94 7.83 14.59 6.68
CA ILE A 94 8.83 14.92 5.65
C ILE A 94 8.52 14.16 4.34
N MET A 95 8.17 12.88 4.44
CA MET A 95 7.76 12.09 3.26
C MET A 95 6.49 12.64 2.60
N CYS A 96 5.49 13.03 3.39
CA CYS A 96 4.24 13.60 2.84
C CYS A 96 4.47 14.97 2.19
N LEU A 97 5.29 15.83 2.78
CA LEU A 97 5.68 17.12 2.20
C LEU A 97 6.47 16.93 0.90
N ASP A 98 7.29 15.88 0.82
CA ASP A 98 8.03 15.56 -0.39
C ASP A 98 7.10 15.07 -1.52
N VAL A 99 6.08 14.27 -1.20
CA VAL A 99 5.02 13.89 -2.15
C VAL A 99 4.27 15.13 -2.65
N LEU A 100 3.83 16.02 -1.75
CA LEU A 100 3.18 17.28 -2.14
C LEU A 100 4.09 18.16 -3.00
N ARG A 101 5.39 18.21 -2.69
CA ARG A 101 6.38 18.93 -3.50
C ARG A 101 6.46 18.38 -4.91
N VAL A 102 6.47 17.06 -5.08
CA VAL A 102 6.48 16.42 -6.41
C VAL A 102 5.20 16.77 -7.17
N LEU A 103 4.03 16.63 -6.52
CA LEU A 103 2.73 16.96 -7.11
C LEU A 103 2.61 18.44 -7.55
N ASN A 104 3.26 19.35 -6.82
CA ASN A 104 3.20 20.79 -7.10
C ASN A 104 4.24 21.29 -8.10
N LYS A 105 5.43 20.66 -8.15
CA LYS A 105 6.58 21.21 -8.88
C LYS A 105 7.02 20.39 -10.10
N GLN A 106 6.70 19.10 -10.17
CA GLN A 106 7.15 18.26 -11.27
C GLN A 106 6.15 18.26 -12.41
N ALA A 107 6.60 18.68 -13.60
CA ALA A 107 5.80 18.65 -14.81
C ALA A 107 5.41 17.21 -15.19
N GLY A 108 4.20 17.03 -15.74
CA GLY A 108 3.73 15.72 -16.22
C GLY A 108 3.30 14.73 -15.12
N VAL A 109 3.36 15.08 -13.83
CA VAL A 109 2.97 14.17 -12.74
C VAL A 109 1.48 13.81 -12.79
N TYR A 110 0.62 14.76 -13.17
CA TYR A 110 -0.82 14.50 -13.31
C TYR A 110 -1.13 13.63 -14.52
N ASP A 111 -0.41 13.82 -15.63
CA ASP A 111 -0.55 12.98 -16.83
C ASP A 111 -0.08 11.56 -16.54
N LEU A 112 1.06 11.41 -15.85
CA LEU A 112 1.56 10.11 -15.38
C LEU A 112 0.51 9.37 -14.53
N LEU A 113 -0.11 10.06 -13.56
CA LEU A 113 -1.14 9.47 -12.71
C LEU A 113 -2.41 9.13 -13.51
N SER A 114 -2.81 10.01 -14.43
CA SER A 114 -3.96 9.80 -15.30
C SER A 114 -3.77 8.54 -16.17
N GLU A 115 -2.63 8.45 -16.86
CA GLU A 115 -2.27 7.28 -17.68
C GLU A 115 -2.29 5.99 -16.85
N ALA A 116 -1.62 6.00 -15.69
CA ALA A 116 -1.52 4.82 -14.84
C ALA A 116 -2.88 4.31 -14.34
N PHE A 117 -3.84 5.21 -14.08
CA PHE A 117 -5.17 4.87 -13.58
C PHE A 117 -6.19 4.59 -14.68
N VAL A 118 -6.05 5.20 -15.86
CA VAL A 118 -6.94 4.98 -17.01
C VAL A 118 -6.88 3.52 -17.49
N GLU A 119 -5.70 2.90 -17.46
CA GLU A 119 -5.53 1.50 -17.86
C GLU A 119 -6.42 0.50 -17.08
N VAL A 120 -6.78 0.85 -15.84
CA VAL A 120 -7.60 -0.01 -14.96
C VAL A 120 -8.99 0.55 -14.67
N LYS A 121 -9.35 1.65 -15.34
CA LYS A 121 -10.63 2.34 -15.14
C LYS A 121 -11.80 1.42 -15.44
N GLY A 122 -12.82 1.44 -14.59
CA GLY A 122 -14.03 0.65 -14.77
C GLY A 122 -13.91 -0.82 -14.37
N GLN A 123 -12.73 -1.29 -13.98
CA GLN A 123 -12.55 -2.66 -13.50
C GLN A 123 -13.03 -2.85 -12.06
N ASP A 124 -12.97 -1.80 -11.22
CA ASP A 124 -13.47 -1.84 -9.85
C ASP A 124 -14.04 -0.48 -9.39
N ARG A 125 -15.24 -0.52 -8.79
CA ARG A 125 -15.98 0.68 -8.37
C ARG A 125 -15.32 1.44 -7.21
N TYR A 126 -14.62 0.73 -6.32
CA TYR A 126 -13.97 1.34 -5.15
C TYR A 126 -12.71 2.07 -5.58
N PHE A 127 -11.97 1.48 -6.52
CA PHE A 127 -10.85 2.11 -7.20
C PHE A 127 -11.29 3.41 -7.91
N ASP A 128 -12.30 3.34 -8.78
CA ASP A 128 -12.79 4.50 -9.52
C ASP A 128 -13.32 5.62 -8.59
N ARG A 129 -13.94 5.27 -7.46
CA ARG A 129 -14.35 6.23 -6.44
C ARG A 129 -13.14 6.90 -5.78
N ALA A 130 -12.12 6.13 -5.40
CA ALA A 130 -10.91 6.63 -4.78
C ALA A 130 -10.11 7.55 -5.73
N VAL A 131 -10.01 7.20 -7.03
CA VAL A 131 -9.39 8.07 -8.05
C VAL A 131 -10.11 9.42 -8.13
N ARG A 132 -11.44 9.43 -8.21
CA ARG A 132 -12.22 10.67 -8.24
C ARG A 132 -12.00 11.53 -6.99
N ARG A 133 -11.94 10.90 -5.80
CA ARG A 133 -11.66 11.60 -4.55
C ARG A 133 -10.27 12.23 -4.54
N LEU A 134 -9.24 11.49 -4.94
CA LEU A 134 -7.88 12.01 -5.03
C LEU A 134 -7.81 13.17 -6.03
N GLN A 135 -8.41 13.03 -7.22
CA GLN A 135 -8.47 14.10 -8.24
C GLN A 135 -9.11 15.38 -7.69
N GLN A 136 -10.15 15.28 -6.87
CA GLN A 136 -10.77 16.45 -6.23
C GLN A 136 -9.81 17.12 -5.23
N GLN A 137 -9.10 16.35 -4.41
CA GLN A 137 -8.13 16.88 -3.45
C GLN A 137 -6.93 17.54 -4.14
N LEU A 138 -6.51 17.00 -5.28
CA LEU A 138 -5.38 17.52 -6.06
C LEU A 138 -5.69 18.83 -6.80
N ARG A 139 -6.96 19.27 -6.89
CA ARG A 139 -7.29 20.60 -7.47
C ARG A 139 -6.76 21.75 -6.64
N LYS A 140 -6.71 21.58 -5.32
CA LYS A 140 -6.18 22.56 -4.36
C LYS A 140 -5.51 21.81 -3.22
N PRO A 141 -4.31 21.25 -3.44
CA PRO A 141 -3.65 20.42 -2.45
C PRO A 141 -3.26 21.30 -1.25
N ALA A 142 -3.92 21.06 -0.12
CA ALA A 142 -3.60 21.71 1.15
C ALA A 142 -2.57 20.87 1.92
N GLU A 143 -1.59 21.54 2.55
CA GLU A 143 -0.53 20.88 3.29
C GLU A 143 -1.06 19.99 4.44
N GLU A 144 -2.10 20.46 5.13
CA GLU A 144 -2.83 19.72 6.17
C GLU A 144 -3.39 18.36 5.69
N LEU A 145 -3.66 18.23 4.39
CA LEU A 145 -4.13 16.99 3.78
C LEU A 145 -2.98 16.10 3.29
N GLY A 146 -1.71 16.51 3.45
CA GLY A 146 -0.56 15.83 2.86
C GLY A 146 -0.46 14.34 3.22
N ARG A 147 -0.79 13.98 4.47
CA ARG A 147 -0.83 12.58 4.91
C ARG A 147 -1.94 11.78 4.23
N GLU A 148 -3.14 12.34 4.14
CA GLU A 148 -4.30 11.70 3.50
C GLU A 148 -4.07 11.53 2.00
N ILE A 149 -3.58 12.57 1.32
CA ILE A 149 -3.24 12.54 -0.10
C ILE A 149 -2.15 11.48 -0.35
N THR A 150 -1.09 11.47 0.44
CA THR A 150 0.00 10.49 0.30
C THR A 150 -0.49 9.06 0.50
N HIS A 151 -1.34 8.84 1.51
CA HIS A 151 -1.91 7.53 1.78
C HIS A 151 -2.82 7.05 0.65
N GLN A 152 -3.75 7.89 0.17
CA GLN A 152 -4.63 7.57 -0.95
C GLN A 152 -3.85 7.32 -2.24
N LEU A 153 -2.84 8.15 -2.52
CA LEU A 153 -1.95 7.99 -3.68
C LEU A 153 -1.26 6.62 -3.65
N PHE A 154 -0.67 6.24 -2.51
CA PHE A 154 -0.02 4.94 -2.35
C PHE A 154 -1.01 3.79 -2.57
N LEU A 155 -2.19 3.85 -1.95
CA LEU A 155 -3.20 2.81 -2.11
C LEU A 155 -3.70 2.70 -3.57
N LEU A 156 -3.87 3.81 -4.28
CA LEU A 156 -4.21 3.78 -5.70
C LEU A 156 -3.07 3.21 -6.56
N GLY A 157 -1.81 3.48 -6.21
CA GLY A 157 -0.65 2.83 -6.81
C GLY A 157 -0.71 1.32 -6.66
N CYS A 158 -0.93 0.82 -5.43
CA CYS A 158 -1.10 -0.61 -5.15
C CYS A 158 -2.30 -1.20 -5.91
N GLY A 159 -3.46 -0.54 -5.84
CA GLY A 159 -4.69 -0.99 -6.50
C GLY A 159 -4.54 -1.11 -8.01
N ALA A 160 -3.84 -0.17 -8.64
CA ALA A 160 -3.54 -0.25 -10.07
C ALA A 160 -2.67 -1.46 -10.41
N GLN A 161 -1.68 -1.81 -9.57
CA GLN A 161 -0.88 -3.03 -9.80
C GLN A 161 -1.71 -4.30 -9.58
N MET A 162 -2.54 -4.32 -8.54
CA MET A 162 -3.44 -5.45 -8.26
C MET A 162 -4.41 -5.69 -9.43
N LEU A 163 -5.07 -4.64 -9.93
CA LEU A 163 -6.00 -4.74 -11.05
C LEU A 163 -5.33 -5.17 -12.37
N LYS A 164 -4.06 -4.81 -12.59
CA LYS A 164 -3.31 -5.22 -13.79
C LYS A 164 -2.84 -6.67 -13.76
N TYR A 165 -2.41 -7.16 -12.59
CA TYR A 165 -1.58 -8.36 -12.52
C TYR A 165 -2.10 -9.46 -11.59
N ALA A 166 -2.96 -9.16 -10.63
CA ALA A 166 -3.55 -10.18 -9.77
C ALA A 166 -4.77 -10.82 -10.45
N SER A 167 -5.22 -11.97 -9.93
CA SER A 167 -6.49 -12.55 -10.38
C SER A 167 -7.66 -11.58 -10.07
N PRO A 168 -8.70 -11.50 -10.91
CA PRO A 168 -9.80 -10.57 -10.68
C PRO A 168 -10.45 -10.67 -9.28
N PRO A 169 -10.70 -11.87 -8.72
CA PRO A 169 -11.21 -12.01 -7.36
C PRO A 169 -10.27 -11.41 -6.29
N MET A 170 -8.95 -11.60 -6.44
CA MET A 170 -7.95 -11.06 -5.51
C MET A 170 -7.87 -9.53 -5.60
N ALA A 171 -7.87 -8.99 -6.82
CA ALA A 171 -7.84 -7.54 -7.04
C ALA A 171 -9.09 -6.84 -6.50
N GLN A 172 -10.28 -7.42 -6.72
CA GLN A 172 -11.55 -6.91 -6.18
C GLN A 172 -11.57 -6.95 -4.66
N ALA A 173 -11.14 -8.06 -4.06
CA ALA A 173 -11.01 -8.17 -2.60
C ALA A 173 -10.05 -7.11 -2.04
N TRP A 174 -8.91 -6.89 -2.70
CA TRP A 174 -7.94 -5.86 -2.30
C TRP A 174 -8.56 -4.46 -2.36
N CYS A 175 -9.16 -4.09 -3.50
CA CYS A 175 -9.80 -2.78 -3.67
C CYS A 175 -10.91 -2.56 -2.65
N GLN A 176 -11.74 -3.57 -2.40
CA GLN A 176 -12.81 -3.46 -1.42
C GLN A 176 -12.27 -3.28 0.01
N VAL A 177 -11.28 -4.09 0.43
CA VAL A 177 -10.73 -4.04 1.79
C VAL A 177 -9.95 -2.74 2.04
N MET A 178 -9.22 -2.25 1.04
CA MET A 178 -8.31 -1.10 1.19
C MET A 178 -8.93 0.25 0.85
N LEU A 179 -9.97 0.29 0.00
CA LEU A 179 -10.56 1.54 -0.50
C LEU A 179 -12.02 1.76 -0.06
N ASP A 180 -12.65 0.81 0.65
CA ASP A 180 -13.96 1.04 1.26
C ASP A 180 -13.84 1.65 2.66
N THR A 181 -14.25 2.91 2.78
CA THR A 181 -14.19 3.68 4.04
C THR A 181 -15.19 3.22 5.10
N ARG A 182 -16.15 2.36 4.73
CA ARG A 182 -17.20 1.84 5.65
C ARG A 182 -16.72 0.70 6.53
N GLY A 183 -15.60 0.05 6.20
CA GLY A 183 -15.12 -1.12 6.93
C GLY A 183 -16.05 -2.34 6.82
N GLY A 184 -15.85 -3.33 7.71
CA GLY A 184 -16.73 -4.51 7.83
C GLY A 184 -16.65 -5.53 6.68
N VAL A 185 -15.68 -5.39 5.76
CA VAL A 185 -15.55 -6.28 4.61
C VAL A 185 -15.12 -7.70 5.03
N ARG A 186 -15.95 -8.69 4.68
CA ARG A 186 -15.66 -10.12 4.85
C ARG A 186 -15.03 -10.67 3.58
N LEU A 187 -13.90 -11.37 3.72
CA LEU A 187 -13.25 -12.07 2.61
C LEU A 187 -13.95 -13.41 2.41
N SER A 188 -14.16 -13.80 1.15
CA SER A 188 -14.68 -15.14 0.85
C SER A 188 -13.70 -16.21 1.32
N GLU A 189 -14.20 -17.41 1.58
CA GLU A 189 -13.36 -18.53 2.03
C GLU A 189 -12.28 -18.89 1.01
N GLN A 190 -12.64 -18.89 -0.28
CA GLN A 190 -11.69 -19.09 -1.37
C GLN A 190 -10.53 -18.09 -1.32
N ILE A 191 -10.82 -16.79 -1.18
CA ILE A 191 -9.78 -15.75 -1.11
C ILE A 191 -8.91 -15.92 0.14
N GLN A 192 -9.50 -16.29 1.28
CA GLN A 192 -8.73 -16.58 2.49
C GLN A 192 -7.78 -17.76 2.28
N ASN A 193 -8.24 -18.82 1.61
CA ASN A 193 -7.40 -19.99 1.30
C ASN A 193 -6.26 -19.62 0.36
N ASP A 194 -6.55 -18.90 -0.73
CA ASP A 194 -5.54 -18.46 -1.71
C ASP A 194 -4.46 -17.58 -1.06
N LEU A 195 -4.88 -16.63 -0.22
CA LEU A 195 -3.98 -15.72 0.51
C LEU A 195 -3.09 -16.47 1.50
N LEU A 196 -3.67 -17.35 2.31
CA LEU A 196 -2.92 -18.09 3.32
C LEU A 196 -1.95 -19.08 2.67
N LEU A 197 -2.38 -19.78 1.61
CA LEU A 197 -1.51 -20.70 0.88
C LEU A 197 -0.29 -19.97 0.27
N ARG A 198 -0.50 -18.76 -0.28
CA ARG A 198 0.61 -17.94 -0.78
C ARG A 198 1.51 -17.43 0.34
N ALA A 199 0.93 -16.96 1.44
CA ALA A 199 1.68 -16.43 2.58
C ALA A 199 2.55 -17.50 3.27
N THR A 200 2.15 -18.78 3.23
CA THR A 200 2.88 -19.90 3.84
C THR A 200 3.81 -20.63 2.86
N GLY A 201 3.97 -20.12 1.63
CA GLY A 201 4.83 -20.76 0.63
C GLY A 201 4.29 -22.10 0.13
N GLY A 202 2.97 -22.30 0.13
CA GLY A 202 2.33 -23.54 -0.32
C GLY A 202 2.28 -24.64 0.72
N VAL A 203 2.76 -24.41 1.95
CA VAL A 203 2.59 -25.35 3.07
C VAL A 203 1.13 -25.26 3.51
N CYS A 204 0.35 -26.31 3.26
CA CYS A 204 -1.02 -26.42 3.74
C CYS A 204 -1.06 -26.26 5.26
N VAL A 205 -1.86 -25.29 5.72
CA VAL A 205 -2.22 -25.09 7.14
C VAL A 205 -3.55 -25.76 7.42
#